data_AF-A0A927BLP6-F1
#
_entry.id   AF-A0A927BLP6-F1
#
_cell.length_a   1.000
_cell.length_b   1.000
_cell.length_c   1.000
_cell.angle_alpha   90.00
_cell.angle_beta   90.00
_cell.angle_gamma   90.00
#
_symmetry.space_group_name_H-M   'P 1'
#
loop_
_entity.id
_entity.type
_entity.pdbx_description
1 polymer ?
#
loop_
_entity_poly.entity_id
_entity_poly.type
_entity_poly.pdbx_seq_one_letter_code
_entity_poly.pdbx_strand_id
1 'polypeptide(L)'
;MDRAERKDATHLVAAQKGLHLVSVGAPVPRRRQERARSKCLSAIVVELHGFGVSRLCLEARQEELNARDIRTIAAVRRTVLPRGTAMRAEHVPGPMEPLLWISDVVAGAVRTQRLGDSSYADLLGEQLIDFDVATDC
;
A
#
# COMPACT_ATOMS: atom_id res chain seq x y z
N MET A 1 -1.65 -6.22 19.40
CA MET A 1 -0.30 -6.65 19.03
C MET A 1 0.72 -5.89 19.86
N ASP A 2 1.41 -6.58 20.75
CA ASP A 2 2.53 -6.02 21.53
C ASP A 2 3.78 -5.80 20.66
N ARG A 3 4.88 -5.33 21.25
CA ARG A 3 6.11 -5.00 20.51
C ARG A 3 6.82 -6.25 19.96
N ALA A 4 6.79 -7.36 20.70
CA ALA A 4 7.43 -8.61 20.31
C ALA A 4 6.64 -9.25 19.16
N GLU A 5 5.31 -9.32 19.29
CA GLU A 5 4.43 -9.82 18.23
C GLU A 5 4.59 -9.04 16.91
N ARG A 6 4.77 -7.71 16.97
CA ARG A 6 5.05 -6.89 15.76
C ARG A 6 6.39 -7.23 15.12
N LYS A 7 7.41 -7.50 15.93
CA LYS A 7 8.74 -7.85 15.44
C LYS A 7 8.73 -9.22 14.77
N ASP A 8 8.07 -10.19 15.40
CA ASP A 8 7.93 -11.55 14.85
C ASP A 8 7.13 -11.54 13.55
N ALA A 9 6.03 -10.78 13.51
CA ALA A 9 5.27 -10.53 12.28
C ALA A 9 6.14 -9.93 11.16
N THR A 10 6.94 -8.92 11.47
CA THR A 10 7.85 -8.29 10.50
C THR A 10 8.91 -9.26 9.99
N HIS A 11 9.48 -10.10 10.86
CA HIS A 11 10.41 -11.15 10.46
C HIS A 11 9.79 -12.18 9.52
N LEU A 12 8.56 -12.62 9.79
CA LEU A 12 7.84 -13.56 8.92
C LEU A 12 7.56 -12.95 7.55
N VAL A 13 7.23 -11.66 7.49
CA VAL A 13 7.06 -10.92 6.24
C VAL A 13 8.38 -10.83 5.47
N ALA A 14 9.47 -10.42 6.12
CA ALA A 14 10.79 -10.30 5.49
C ALA A 14 11.34 -11.63 4.93
N ALA A 15 10.91 -12.76 5.51
CA ALA A 15 11.25 -14.09 5.03
C ALA A 15 10.55 -14.45 3.71
N GLN A 16 9.40 -13.83 3.42
CA GLN A 16 8.78 -13.90 2.11
C GLN A 16 9.59 -12.99 1.18
N LYS A 17 10.31 -13.55 0.20
CA LYS A 17 11.18 -12.82 -0.74
C LYS A 17 10.38 -11.97 -1.75
N GLY A 18 9.47 -11.14 -1.27
CA GLY A 18 8.57 -10.31 -2.05
C GLY A 18 9.04 -8.86 -2.09
N LEU A 19 8.66 -8.14 -3.15
CA LEU A 19 8.82 -6.69 -3.20
C LEU A 19 7.76 -6.03 -2.30
N HIS A 20 8.19 -5.16 -1.40
CA HIS A 20 7.34 -4.35 -0.54
C HIS A 20 7.38 -2.89 -0.97
N LEU A 21 6.23 -2.36 -1.38
CA LEU A 21 6.12 -0.98 -1.86
C LEU A 21 5.15 -0.19 -0.99
N VAL A 22 5.55 0.99 -0.53
CA VAL A 22 4.72 1.88 0.29
C VAL A 22 4.74 3.30 -0.25
N SER A 23 3.56 3.82 -0.59
CA SER A 23 3.39 5.25 -0.90
C SER A 23 2.94 6.01 0.35
N VAL A 24 3.61 7.12 0.67
CA VAL A 24 3.38 7.86 1.91
C VAL A 24 2.88 9.28 1.63
N GLY A 25 1.66 9.55 2.08
CA GLY A 25 1.10 10.90 2.11
C GLY A 25 1.10 11.44 3.53
N ALA A 26 2.03 12.34 3.86
CA ALA A 26 2.10 13.00 5.16
C ALA A 26 2.72 14.42 5.05
N PRO A 27 2.31 15.38 5.91
CA PRO A 27 1.18 15.33 6.84
C PRO A 27 -0.17 15.44 6.12
N VAL A 28 -1.24 14.89 6.72
CA VAL A 28 -2.60 14.92 6.14
C VAL A 28 -3.63 15.31 7.21
N PRO A 29 -4.39 16.41 7.04
CA PRO A 29 -5.47 16.77 7.93
C PRO A 29 -6.63 15.78 7.79
N ARG A 30 -7.34 15.50 8.90
CA ARG A 30 -8.43 14.50 8.96
C ARG A 30 -9.44 14.60 7.81
N ARG A 31 -9.86 15.82 7.47
CA ARG A 31 -10.84 16.09 6.39
C ARG A 31 -10.37 15.71 4.98
N ARG A 32 -9.06 15.49 4.77
CA ARG A 32 -8.46 15.18 3.46
C ARG A 32 -7.90 13.76 3.38
N GLN A 33 -8.13 12.90 4.37
CA GLN A 33 -7.59 11.53 4.39
C GLN A 33 -7.97 10.72 3.16
N GLU A 34 -9.24 10.72 2.74
CA GLU A 34 -9.63 9.98 1.53
C GLU A 34 -9.04 10.57 0.23
N ARG A 35 -8.79 11.89 0.20
CA ARG A 35 -8.09 12.52 -0.94
C ARG A 35 -6.63 12.10 -0.97
N ALA A 36 -5.94 12.14 0.17
CA ALA A 36 -4.56 11.69 0.30
C ALA A 36 -4.42 10.21 -0.05
N ARG A 37 -5.36 9.36 0.42
CA ARG A 37 -5.44 7.94 0.07
C ARG A 37 -5.56 7.74 -1.44
N SER A 38 -6.49 8.45 -2.11
CA SER A 38 -6.65 8.36 -3.56
C SER A 38 -5.35 8.71 -4.29
N LYS A 39 -4.63 9.75 -3.84
CA LYS A 39 -3.31 10.10 -4.42
C LYS A 39 -2.25 9.03 -4.18
N CYS A 40 -2.16 8.50 -2.97
CA CYS A 40 -1.20 7.43 -2.63
C CYS A 40 -1.49 6.16 -3.44
N LEU A 41 -2.77 5.80 -3.57
CA LEU A 41 -3.23 4.69 -4.40
C LEU A 41 -2.92 4.94 -5.88
N SER A 42 -3.10 6.17 -6.37
CA SER A 42 -2.75 6.50 -7.76
C SER A 42 -1.26 6.32 -8.03
N ALA A 43 -0.41 6.80 -7.13
CA ALA A 43 1.04 6.71 -7.30
C ALA A 43 1.53 5.26 -7.23
N ILE A 44 1.08 4.49 -6.22
CA ILE A 44 1.53 3.09 -6.06
C ILE A 44 1.06 2.20 -7.21
N VAL A 45 -0.09 2.46 -7.82
CA VAL A 45 -0.57 1.72 -9.01
C VAL A 45 0.36 1.91 -10.21
N VAL A 46 0.92 3.11 -10.39
CA VAL A 46 1.87 3.39 -11.46
C VAL A 46 3.16 2.61 -11.26
N GLU A 47 3.70 2.63 -10.05
CA GLU A 47 4.89 1.89 -9.69
C GLU A 47 4.69 0.37 -9.83
N LEU A 48 3.60 -0.17 -9.27
CA LEU A 48 3.26 -1.59 -9.38
C LEU A 48 3.14 -2.05 -10.85
N HIS A 49 2.56 -1.21 -11.71
CA HIS A 49 2.54 -1.48 -13.15
C HIS A 49 3.96 -1.50 -13.75
N GLY A 50 4.83 -0.59 -13.34
CA GLY A 50 6.25 -0.57 -13.72
C GLY A 50 6.99 -1.87 -13.36
N PHE A 51 6.62 -2.48 -12.22
CA PHE A 51 7.11 -3.80 -11.80
C PHE A 51 6.39 -4.99 -12.48
N GLY A 52 5.51 -4.74 -13.45
CA GLY A 52 4.80 -5.79 -14.20
C GLY A 52 3.62 -6.41 -13.47
N VAL A 53 3.14 -5.81 -12.38
CA VAL A 53 1.97 -6.29 -11.65
C VAL A 53 0.71 -6.10 -12.51
N SER A 54 -0.06 -7.17 -12.66
CA SER A 54 -1.29 -7.18 -13.48
C SER A 54 -2.56 -7.43 -12.66
N ARG A 55 -2.45 -7.87 -11.41
CA ARG A 55 -3.57 -8.11 -10.49
C ARG A 55 -3.28 -7.47 -9.14
N LEU A 56 -4.24 -6.69 -8.64
CA LEU A 56 -4.19 -6.05 -7.34
C LEU A 56 -5.35 -6.57 -6.47
N CYS A 57 -5.02 -7.16 -5.33
CA CYS A 57 -5.99 -7.54 -4.32
C CYS A 57 -5.94 -6.49 -3.19
N LEU A 58 -7.07 -5.89 -2.90
CA LEU A 58 -7.22 -4.88 -1.85
C LEU A 58 -8.08 -5.45 -0.74
N GLU A 59 -7.74 -5.17 0.52
CA GLU A 59 -8.63 -5.53 1.61
C GLU A 59 -9.93 -4.73 1.54
N ALA A 60 -11.06 -5.43 1.58
CA ALA A 60 -12.38 -4.83 1.55
C ALA A 60 -12.64 -4.02 2.84
N ARG A 61 -13.11 -2.78 2.64
CA ARG A 61 -13.63 -1.88 3.69
C ARG A 61 -15.12 -1.59 3.44
N GLN A 62 -15.59 -0.39 3.75
CA GLN A 62 -16.96 0.05 3.43
C GLN A 62 -17.19 0.08 1.91
N GLU A 63 -18.38 -0.29 1.46
CA GLU A 63 -18.70 -0.46 0.03
C GLU A 63 -18.43 0.80 -0.80
N GLU A 64 -18.85 1.98 -0.30
CA GLU A 64 -18.63 3.24 -1.00
C GLU A 64 -17.15 3.57 -1.13
N LEU A 65 -16.36 3.21 -0.12
CA LEU A 65 -14.93 3.41 -0.08
C LEU A 65 -14.19 2.43 -1.01
N ASN A 66 -14.63 1.17 -1.07
CA ASN A 66 -14.14 0.19 -2.06
C ASN A 66 -14.38 0.69 -3.48
N ALA A 67 -15.59 1.18 -3.76
CA ALA A 67 -15.94 1.72 -5.06
C ALA A 67 -15.11 2.96 -5.45
N ARG A 68 -14.72 3.80 -4.47
CA ARG A 68 -13.80 4.93 -4.71
C ARG A 68 -12.40 4.48 -5.08
N ASP A 69 -11.88 3.46 -4.41
CA ASP A 69 -10.55 2.90 -4.70
C ASP A 69 -10.53 2.32 -6.13
N ILE A 70 -11.56 1.54 -6.52
CA ILE A 70 -11.69 1.01 -7.88
C ILE A 70 -11.78 2.12 -8.94
N ARG A 71 -12.55 3.19 -8.67
CA ARG A 71 -12.61 4.36 -9.58
C ARG A 71 -11.26 5.05 -9.71
N THR A 72 -10.50 5.16 -8.62
CA THR A 72 -9.15 5.75 -8.63
C THR A 72 -8.22 4.94 -9.54
N ILE A 73 -8.20 3.62 -9.38
CA ILE A 73 -7.37 2.71 -10.20
C ILE A 73 -7.79 2.77 -11.67
N ALA A 74 -9.09 2.75 -11.94
CA ALA A 74 -9.62 2.85 -13.30
C ALA A 74 -9.24 4.18 -13.97
N ALA A 75 -9.24 5.29 -13.23
CA ALA A 75 -8.79 6.59 -13.72
C ALA A 75 -7.31 6.55 -14.09
N VAL A 76 -6.44 6.07 -13.19
CA VAL A 76 -4.98 5.94 -13.43
C VAL A 76 -4.70 5.09 -14.65
N ARG A 77 -5.37 3.94 -14.78
CA ARG A 77 -5.25 3.05 -15.94
C ARG A 77 -5.64 3.75 -17.25
N ARG A 78 -6.60 4.67 -17.22
CA ARG A 78 -7.08 5.39 -18.41
C ARG A 78 -6.19 6.59 -18.76
N THR A 79 -5.65 7.30 -17.77
CA THR A 79 -5.03 8.61 -17.97
C THR A 79 -3.52 8.62 -17.81
N VAL A 80 -2.93 7.64 -17.11
CA VAL A 80 -1.49 7.60 -16.80
C VAL A 80 -0.81 6.39 -17.41
N LEU A 81 -1.42 5.20 -17.28
CA LEU A 81 -0.81 3.97 -17.79
C LEU A 81 -0.89 3.87 -19.33
N PRO A 82 0.00 3.09 -19.96
CA PRO A 82 -0.05 2.84 -21.39
C PRO A 82 -1.43 2.35 -21.87
N ARG A 83 -1.80 2.73 -23.10
CA ARG A 83 -3.05 2.26 -23.70
C ARG A 83 -3.05 0.74 -23.79
N GLY A 84 -4.15 0.12 -23.39
CA GLY A 84 -4.31 -1.34 -23.41
C GLY A 84 -3.79 -2.06 -22.15
N THR A 85 -3.31 -1.33 -21.13
CA THR A 85 -2.96 -1.94 -19.84
C THR A 85 -4.13 -2.75 -19.28
N ALA A 86 -3.89 -4.04 -19.01
CA ALA A 86 -4.89 -5.00 -18.54
C ALA A 86 -4.90 -5.19 -17.01
N MET A 87 -4.32 -4.26 -16.24
CA MET A 87 -4.27 -4.35 -14.78
C MET A 87 -5.69 -4.41 -14.18
N ARG A 88 -5.94 -5.43 -13.37
CA ARG A 88 -7.20 -5.68 -12.66
C ARG A 88 -7.03 -5.42 -11.19
N ALA A 89 -8.06 -4.86 -10.57
CA ALA A 89 -8.11 -4.67 -9.13
C ALA A 89 -9.45 -5.18 -8.60
N GLU A 90 -9.40 -5.83 -7.45
CA GLU A 90 -10.58 -6.32 -6.74
C GLU A 90 -10.40 -6.12 -5.23
N HIS A 91 -11.53 -5.95 -4.53
CA HIS A 91 -11.55 -5.98 -3.08
C HIS A 91 -11.90 -7.38 -2.60
N VAL A 92 -11.13 -7.90 -1.66
CA VAL A 92 -11.30 -9.21 -1.06
C VAL A 92 -11.54 -9.03 0.43
N PRO A 93 -12.55 -9.69 1.03
CA PRO A 93 -12.73 -9.67 2.48
C PRO A 93 -11.48 -10.21 3.18
N GLY A 94 -10.97 -9.49 4.20
CA GLY A 94 -9.78 -9.90 4.95
C GLY A 94 -9.79 -11.38 5.41
N PRO A 95 -10.91 -11.92 5.94
CA PRO A 95 -10.98 -13.33 6.32
C PRO A 95 -10.84 -14.34 5.17
N MET A 96 -11.05 -13.92 3.92
CA MET A 96 -10.95 -14.79 2.73
C MET A 96 -9.54 -14.84 2.13
N GLU A 97 -8.71 -13.82 2.37
CA GLU A 97 -7.31 -13.81 1.96
C GLU A 97 -6.45 -13.41 3.17
N PRO A 98 -6.04 -14.39 3.99
CA PRO A 98 -5.28 -14.16 5.20
C PRO A 98 -3.89 -13.58 4.97
N LEU A 99 -3.44 -13.28 3.76
CA LEU A 99 -2.16 -12.60 3.52
C LEU A 99 -2.30 -11.09 3.31
N LEU A 100 -3.52 -10.54 3.24
CA LEU A 100 -3.72 -9.10 3.02
C LEU A 100 -3.09 -8.22 4.12
N TRP A 101 -3.04 -8.72 5.36
CA TRP A 101 -2.45 -8.01 6.51
C TRP A 101 -0.94 -7.76 6.38
N ILE A 102 -0.24 -8.43 5.46
CA ILE A 102 1.18 -8.16 5.18
C ILE A 102 1.37 -6.67 4.87
N SER A 103 0.44 -6.08 4.13
CA SER A 103 0.47 -4.66 3.78
C SER A 103 0.47 -3.76 5.02
N ASP A 104 -0.26 -4.12 6.07
CA ASP A 104 -0.31 -3.36 7.31
C ASP A 104 0.99 -3.43 8.11
N VAL A 105 1.65 -4.59 8.11
CA VAL A 105 2.97 -4.76 8.74
C VAL A 105 3.99 -3.85 8.07
N VAL A 106 4.05 -3.88 6.74
CA VAL A 106 5.00 -3.09 5.95
C VAL A 106 4.70 -1.59 6.13
N ALA A 107 3.43 -1.17 6.03
CA ALA A 107 3.04 0.22 6.26
C ALA A 107 3.34 0.67 7.70
N GLY A 108 3.15 -0.22 8.68
CA GLY A 108 3.50 0.00 10.09
C GLY A 108 5.00 0.17 10.31
N ALA A 109 5.83 -0.62 9.63
CA ALA A 109 7.29 -0.49 9.65
C ALA A 109 7.73 0.88 9.11
N VAL A 110 7.23 1.29 7.94
CA VAL A 110 7.52 2.60 7.33
C VAL A 110 7.06 3.75 8.21
N ARG A 111 5.86 3.64 8.81
CA ARG A 111 5.37 4.65 9.75
C ARG A 111 6.31 4.80 10.95
N THR A 112 6.79 3.70 11.51
CA THR A 112 7.66 3.70 12.69
C THR A 112 9.03 4.30 12.35
N GLN A 113 9.59 3.95 11.18
CA GLN A 113 10.81 4.55 10.64
C GLN A 113 10.68 6.07 10.51
N ARG A 114 9.57 6.56 9.96
CA ARG A 114 9.30 8.00 9.81
C ARG A 114 9.09 8.75 11.13
N LEU A 115 8.85 8.02 12.22
CA LEU A 115 8.80 8.57 13.58
C LEU A 115 10.15 8.45 14.30
N GLY A 116 11.21 8.00 13.61
CA GLY A 116 12.58 7.94 14.12
C GLY A 116 13.04 6.56 14.59
N ASP A 117 12.25 5.50 14.41
CA ASP A 117 12.62 4.12 14.78
C ASP A 117 12.58 3.20 13.56
N SER A 118 13.76 2.91 12.99
CA SER A 118 13.91 2.06 11.80
C SER A 118 13.87 0.56 12.09
N SER A 119 13.71 0.13 13.35
CA SER A 119 13.95 -1.26 13.76
C SER A 119 13.14 -2.32 13.01
N TYR A 120 11.97 -1.96 12.46
CA TYR A 120 11.16 -2.85 11.62
C TYR A 120 11.48 -2.73 10.12
N ALA A 121 11.76 -1.52 9.64
CA ALA A 121 12.13 -1.29 8.24
C ALA A 121 13.48 -1.94 7.91
N ASP A 122 14.43 -1.90 8.85
CA ASP A 122 15.75 -2.53 8.71
C ASP A 122 15.65 -4.06 8.56
N LEU A 123 14.59 -4.68 9.10
CA LEU A 123 14.33 -6.12 8.92
C LEU A 123 13.83 -6.46 7.51
N LEU A 124 13.06 -5.55 6.90
CA LEU A 124 12.59 -5.69 5.52
C LEU A 124 13.73 -5.40 4.53
N GLY A 125 14.67 -4.53 4.90
CA GLY A 125 15.91 -4.27 4.17
C GLY A 125 15.67 -3.81 2.74
N GLU A 126 16.47 -4.33 1.80
CA GLU A 126 16.42 -3.97 0.37
C GLU A 126 15.11 -4.36 -0.33
N GLN A 127 14.26 -5.16 0.30
CA GLN A 127 12.96 -5.55 -0.24
C GLN A 127 11.91 -4.45 -0.05
N LEU A 128 12.18 -3.45 0.80
CA LEU A 128 11.30 -2.31 1.05
C LEU A 128 11.68 -1.13 0.17
N ILE A 129 10.70 -0.64 -0.58
CA ILE A 129 10.74 0.64 -1.28
C ILE A 129 9.60 1.49 -0.70
N ASP A 130 9.93 2.65 -0.13
CA ASP A 130 8.93 3.65 0.22
C ASP A 130 9.22 4.99 -0.45
N PHE A 131 8.18 5.75 -0.76
CA PHE A 131 8.32 7.04 -1.41
C PHE A 131 7.20 8.02 -1.03
N ASP A 132 7.53 9.30 -1.09
CA ASP A 132 6.60 10.38 -0.75
C ASP A 132 5.63 10.70 -1.88
N VAL A 133 4.37 10.94 -1.52
CA VAL A 133 3.33 11.39 -2.42
C VAL A 133 2.85 12.77 -2.00
N ALA A 134 2.99 13.74 -2.90
CA ALA A 134 2.49 15.10 -2.69
C ALA A 134 0.95 15.09 -2.57
N THR A 135 0.44 15.32 -1.36
CA THR A 135 -1.01 15.25 -1.09
C THR A 135 -1.74 16.58 -1.32
N ASP A 136 -1.04 17.71 -1.46
CA ASP A 136 -1.60 19.08 -1.60
C ASP A 136 -2.73 19.36 -0.60
N CYS A 137 -2.47 19.02 0.67
CA CYS A 137 -3.47 18.95 1.73
C CYS A 137 -3.36 20.08 2.74
#